data_AF-A0A352CIX0-F1
#
_entry.id   AF-A0A352CIX0-F1
#
_cell.length_a   1.000
_cell.length_b   1.000
_cell.length_c   1.000
_cell.angle_alpha   90.00
_cell.angle_beta   90.00
_cell.angle_gamma   90.00
#
_symmetry.space_group_name_H-M   'P 1'
#
loop_
_entity.id
_entity.type
_entity.pdbx_description
1 polymer ?
#
loop_
_entity_poly.entity_id
_entity_poly.type
_entity_poly.pdbx_seq_one_letter_code
_entity_poly.pdbx_strand_id
1 'polypeptide(L)'
;MRNFTLFLISLLVFSSVFGQNQRFWTPVTESGLGYDVFAAGNARRPDNFKLFRLQESAFKQFVSQAPLEANQRVAQSNFLVEFPMPSGEIKKFRVVNAPVMAPELAARYPGIYSFAGQGVDNPEDNIRFDVSIHGVHATVLNRNNEAVYIDQLQGDIYRVANRRDYTDAPVDFECLTEDIINNAGNGPENADDGILRTYRLAMISGAEFSL
;
A
#
# COMPACT_ATOMS: atom_id res chain seq x y z
N MET A 1 -33.20 -43.64 20.28
CA MET A 1 -31.84 -43.19 20.64
C MET A 1 -30.80 -43.34 19.51
N ARG A 2 -31.03 -44.15 18.46
CA ARG A 2 -30.08 -44.34 17.34
C ARG A 2 -30.09 -43.24 16.26
N ASN A 3 -31.10 -42.37 16.25
CA ASN A 3 -31.28 -41.33 15.23
C ASN A 3 -30.80 -39.94 15.69
N PHE A 4 -30.51 -39.76 16.99
CA PHE A 4 -30.01 -38.50 17.54
C PHE A 4 -28.49 -38.37 17.40
N THR A 5 -27.77 -39.50 17.43
CA THR A 5 -26.32 -39.57 17.21
C THR A 5 -25.91 -39.29 15.76
N LEU A 6 -26.78 -39.59 14.78
CA LEU A 6 -26.53 -39.27 13.36
C LEU A 6 -26.62 -37.76 13.07
N PHE A 7 -27.43 -37.02 13.83
CA PHE A 7 -27.55 -35.56 13.65
C PHE A 7 -26.35 -34.80 14.23
N LEU A 8 -25.75 -35.31 15.32
CA LEU A 8 -24.55 -34.72 15.94
C LEU A 8 -23.27 -34.91 15.11
N ILE A 9 -23.17 -35.96 14.30
CA ILE A 9 -22.02 -36.19 13.42
C ILE A 9 -22.09 -35.33 12.15
N SER A 10 -23.29 -34.97 11.69
CA SER A 10 -23.49 -34.06 10.54
C SER A 10 -23.12 -32.60 10.83
N LEU A 11 -23.13 -32.16 12.09
CA LEU A 11 -22.83 -30.77 12.47
C LEU A 11 -21.32 -30.50 12.64
N LEU A 12 -20.50 -31.55 12.68
CA LEU A 12 -19.04 -31.47 12.93
C LEU A 12 -18.19 -31.42 11.64
N VAL A 13 -18.81 -31.46 10.46
CA VAL A 13 -18.10 -31.39 9.16
C VAL A 13 -18.09 -29.97 8.57
N PHE A 14 -18.74 -29.00 9.23
CA PHE A 14 -18.82 -27.60 8.78
C PHE A 14 -17.87 -26.63 9.51
N SER A 15 -16.96 -27.11 10.36
CA SER A 15 -15.86 -26.29 10.88
C SER A 15 -14.77 -26.13 9.83
N SER A 16 -15.11 -25.33 8.82
CA SER A 16 -14.28 -24.33 8.15
C SER A 16 -12.75 -24.49 8.25
N VAL A 17 -12.19 -24.92 7.13
CA VAL A 17 -10.85 -24.55 6.66
C VAL A 17 -10.83 -23.03 6.40
N PHE A 18 -10.60 -22.22 7.42
CA PHE A 18 -10.18 -20.81 7.25
C PHE A 18 -8.73 -20.68 7.71
N GLY A 19 -7.84 -21.27 6.90
CA GLY A 19 -6.40 -21.15 7.01
C GLY A 19 -5.80 -21.13 5.61
N GLN A 20 -6.37 -20.35 4.70
CA GLN A 20 -5.72 -20.09 3.42
C GLN A 20 -4.63 -19.06 3.67
N ASN A 21 -3.36 -19.48 3.58
CA ASN A 21 -2.28 -18.56 3.25
C ASN A 21 -2.60 -17.98 1.86
N GLN A 22 -3.39 -16.92 1.80
CA GLN A 22 -3.81 -16.30 0.54
C GLN A 22 -2.62 -15.58 -0.06
N ARG A 23 -1.93 -16.26 -0.98
CA ARG A 23 -0.88 -15.66 -1.79
C ARG A 23 -1.52 -14.85 -2.90
N PHE A 24 -1.57 -13.53 -2.72
CA PHE A 24 -2.10 -12.61 -3.73
C PHE A 24 -1.09 -12.31 -4.84
N TRP A 25 0.20 -12.34 -4.50
CA TRP A 25 1.31 -11.98 -5.39
C TRP A 25 1.98 -13.22 -5.97
N THR A 26 2.19 -13.22 -7.28
CA THR A 26 2.94 -14.28 -7.99
C THR A 26 4.07 -13.66 -8.80
N PRO A 27 5.34 -14.07 -8.62
CA PRO A 27 6.44 -13.50 -9.39
C PRO A 27 6.32 -13.86 -10.88
N VAL A 28 6.68 -12.92 -11.75
CA VAL A 28 6.70 -13.11 -13.20
C VAL A 28 8.00 -12.53 -13.79
N THR A 29 8.35 -12.94 -15.01
CA THR A 29 9.50 -12.42 -15.76
C THR A 29 9.02 -11.75 -17.04
N GLU A 30 9.78 -10.79 -17.55
CA GLU A 30 9.46 -10.11 -18.82
C GLU A 30 9.35 -11.09 -19.98
N SER A 31 10.28 -12.06 -20.06
CA SER A 31 10.25 -13.13 -21.06
C SER A 31 8.99 -14.00 -20.99
N GLY A 32 8.37 -14.14 -19.81
CA GLY A 32 7.16 -14.92 -19.60
C GLY A 32 5.87 -14.18 -19.98
N LEU A 33 5.92 -12.85 -20.14
CA LEU A 33 4.76 -12.04 -20.51
C LEU A 33 4.58 -11.97 -22.03
N GLY A 34 5.68 -11.99 -22.80
CA GLY A 34 5.63 -11.97 -24.27
C GLY A 34 5.29 -10.61 -24.87
N TYR A 35 5.29 -9.54 -24.07
CA TYR A 35 5.11 -8.15 -24.47
C TYR A 35 5.92 -7.22 -23.56
N ASP A 36 6.17 -5.98 -24.01
CA ASP A 36 6.84 -4.97 -23.20
C ASP A 36 5.84 -4.27 -22.27
N VAL A 37 5.95 -4.54 -20.97
CA VAL A 37 5.09 -3.97 -19.91
C VAL A 37 5.29 -2.47 -19.70
N PHE A 38 6.38 -1.89 -20.21
CA PHE A 38 6.66 -0.45 -20.09
C PHE A 38 6.23 0.33 -21.33
N ALA A 39 5.89 -0.33 -22.43
CA ALA A 39 5.53 0.34 -23.69
C ALA A 39 4.15 1.04 -23.65
N ALA A 40 3.24 0.60 -22.77
CA ALA A 40 1.85 1.01 -22.78
C ALA A 40 1.54 2.30 -21.97
N GLY A 41 2.54 2.94 -21.35
CA GLY A 41 2.29 4.14 -20.54
C GLY A 41 3.53 4.96 -20.21
N ASN A 42 3.33 6.05 -19.45
CA ASN A 42 4.41 6.92 -18.96
C ASN A 42 5.17 6.30 -17.77
N ALA A 43 5.12 4.97 -17.63
CA ALA A 43 5.74 4.26 -16.52
C ALA A 43 7.25 4.24 -16.70
N ARG A 44 7.97 5.01 -15.87
CA ARG A 44 9.43 5.09 -15.92
C ARG A 44 10.08 3.75 -15.58
N ARG A 45 11.01 3.30 -16.42
CA ARG A 45 11.73 2.04 -16.22
C ARG A 45 12.87 2.26 -15.20
N PRO A 46 12.92 1.50 -14.09
CA PRO A 46 14.06 1.53 -13.17
C PRO A 46 15.19 0.63 -13.68
N ASP A 47 16.42 0.91 -13.24
CA ASP A 47 17.59 0.07 -13.55
C ASP A 47 17.43 -1.35 -12.98
N ASN A 48 16.88 -1.46 -11.76
CA ASN A 48 16.59 -2.73 -11.11
C ASN A 48 15.14 -2.78 -10.65
N PHE A 49 14.44 -3.86 -11.01
CA PHE A 49 13.08 -4.10 -10.56
C PHE A 49 12.72 -5.59 -10.57
N LYS A 50 11.61 -5.92 -9.92
CA LYS A 50 10.94 -7.22 -10.00
C LYS A 50 9.51 -7.03 -10.51
N LEU A 51 9.00 -8.04 -11.19
CA LEU A 51 7.61 -8.07 -11.65
C LEU A 51 6.81 -9.10 -10.88
N PHE A 52 5.58 -8.73 -10.53
CA PHE A 52 4.62 -9.59 -9.87
C PHE A 52 3.25 -9.44 -10.53
N ARG A 53 2.50 -10.54 -10.54
CA ARG A 53 1.08 -10.57 -10.85
C ARG A 53 0.28 -10.52 -9.57
N LEU A 54 -0.73 -9.64 -9.51
CA LEU A 54 -1.64 -9.53 -8.37
C LEU A 54 -3.01 -10.11 -8.69
N GLN A 55 -3.55 -10.94 -7.80
CA GLN A 55 -4.97 -11.30 -7.83
C GLN A 55 -5.83 -10.14 -7.32
N GLU A 56 -6.01 -9.10 -8.15
CA GLU A 56 -6.59 -7.82 -7.75
C GLU A 56 -7.94 -7.96 -7.04
N SER A 57 -8.93 -8.62 -7.65
CA SER A 57 -10.26 -8.73 -7.07
C SER A 57 -10.26 -9.38 -5.69
N ALA A 58 -9.46 -10.44 -5.51
CA ALA A 58 -9.31 -11.13 -4.24
C ALA A 58 -8.58 -10.26 -3.21
N PHE A 59 -7.52 -9.56 -3.62
CA PHE A 59 -6.78 -8.65 -2.76
C PHE A 59 -7.65 -7.49 -2.28
N LYS A 60 -8.39 -6.84 -3.18
CA LYS A 60 -9.29 -5.72 -2.88
C LYS A 60 -10.39 -6.15 -1.90
N GLN A 61 -11.00 -7.31 -2.13
CA GLN A 61 -12.01 -7.87 -1.23
C GLN A 61 -11.42 -8.19 0.15
N PHE A 62 -10.21 -8.74 0.20
CA PHE A 62 -9.53 -9.06 1.45
C PHE A 62 -9.26 -7.80 2.27
N VAL A 63 -8.54 -6.81 1.70
CA VAL A 63 -8.15 -5.60 2.44
C VAL A 63 -9.32 -4.71 2.85
N SER A 64 -10.48 -4.82 2.18
CA SER A 64 -11.70 -4.11 2.59
C SER A 64 -12.19 -4.48 4.00
N GLN A 65 -11.72 -5.60 4.55
CA GLN A 65 -12.04 -6.08 5.90
C GLN A 65 -11.08 -5.54 6.97
N ALA A 66 -10.08 -4.73 6.59
CA ALA A 66 -9.14 -4.17 7.54
C ALA A 66 -9.85 -3.26 8.56
N PRO A 67 -9.44 -3.29 9.84
CA PRO A 67 -10.02 -2.45 10.88
C PRO A 67 -9.72 -0.98 10.60
N LEU A 68 -10.64 -0.08 10.98
CA LEU A 68 -10.44 1.37 10.87
C LEU A 68 -9.37 1.87 11.84
N GLU A 69 -8.50 2.77 11.39
CA GLU A 69 -7.44 3.36 12.21
C GLU A 69 -7.97 4.11 13.44
N ALA A 70 -9.18 4.65 13.35
CA ALA A 70 -9.87 5.32 14.46
C ALA A 70 -10.18 4.36 15.62
N ASN A 71 -10.31 3.06 15.34
CA ASN A 71 -10.67 2.04 16.33
C ASN A 71 -9.45 1.23 16.80
N GLN A 72 -8.39 1.14 15.99
CA GLN A 72 -7.24 0.30 16.28
C GLN A 72 -5.95 0.91 15.74
N ARG A 73 -4.93 0.99 16.60
CA ARG A 73 -3.59 1.41 16.18
C ARG A 73 -2.95 0.32 15.30
N VAL A 74 -2.19 0.74 14.29
CA VAL A 74 -1.49 -0.16 13.36
C VAL A 74 -0.68 -1.24 14.09
N ALA A 75 0.12 -0.84 15.09
CA ALA A 75 0.96 -1.75 15.88
C ALA A 75 0.16 -2.85 16.62
N GLN A 76 -1.13 -2.62 16.88
CA GLN A 76 -2.03 -3.54 17.56
C GLN A 76 -2.94 -4.30 16.58
N SER A 77 -2.86 -4.00 15.28
CA SER A 77 -3.67 -4.66 14.27
C SER A 77 -3.25 -6.12 14.11
N ASN A 78 -4.24 -7.00 14.11
CA ASN A 78 -4.08 -8.42 13.78
C ASN A 78 -4.35 -8.69 12.30
N PHE A 79 -4.72 -7.65 11.54
CA PHE A 79 -4.97 -7.78 10.11
C PHE A 79 -3.64 -7.72 9.36
N LEU A 80 -3.27 -8.83 8.72
CA LEU A 80 -1.97 -8.98 8.05
C LEU A 80 -2.12 -8.95 6.53
N VAL A 81 -1.28 -8.17 5.87
CA VAL A 81 -1.21 -8.07 4.40
C VAL A 81 0.21 -8.32 3.94
N GLU A 82 0.35 -9.05 2.85
CA GLU A 82 1.63 -9.42 2.25
C GLU A 82 1.94 -8.54 1.04
N PHE A 83 3.17 -8.05 0.95
CA PHE A 83 3.68 -7.29 -0.19
C PHE A 83 5.06 -7.80 -0.65
N PRO A 84 5.32 -7.83 -1.96
CA PRO A 84 6.63 -8.15 -2.49
C PRO A 84 7.64 -7.02 -2.28
N MET A 85 8.91 -7.38 -2.13
CA MET A 85 10.03 -6.44 -2.02
C MET A 85 11.00 -6.56 -3.21
N PRO A 86 11.90 -5.58 -3.43
CA PRO A 86 12.86 -5.62 -4.54
C PRO A 86 13.82 -6.81 -4.52
N SER A 87 14.06 -7.39 -3.33
CA SER A 87 14.82 -8.64 -3.16
C SER A 87 14.09 -9.87 -3.72
N GLY A 88 12.77 -9.77 -3.95
CA GLY A 88 11.89 -10.87 -4.32
C GLY A 88 11.24 -11.57 -3.12
N GLU A 89 11.61 -11.21 -1.90
CA GLU A 89 10.95 -11.70 -0.69
C GLU A 89 9.55 -11.10 -0.55
N ILE A 90 8.66 -11.82 0.15
CA ILE A 90 7.34 -11.31 0.53
C ILE A 90 7.39 -10.90 2.00
N LYS A 91 7.15 -9.63 2.28
CA LYS A 91 7.08 -9.08 3.64
C LYS A 91 5.63 -8.98 4.11
N LYS A 92 5.43 -9.15 5.43
CA LYS A 92 4.14 -9.02 6.10
C LYS A 92 4.03 -7.70 6.84
N PHE A 93 2.87 -7.07 6.72
CA PHE A 93 2.54 -5.83 7.39
C PHE A 93 1.25 -5.99 8.18
N ARG A 94 1.23 -5.47 9.40
CA ARG A 94 -0.01 -5.18 10.15
C ARG A 94 -0.65 -3.96 9.51
N VAL A 95 -1.94 -4.03 9.19
CA VAL A 95 -2.61 -2.99 8.40
C VAL A 95 -3.90 -2.53 9.07
N VAL A 96 -4.22 -1.25 8.87
CA VAL A 96 -5.52 -0.64 9.19
C VAL A 96 -6.01 0.14 7.96
N ASN A 97 -7.32 0.27 7.82
CA ASN A 97 -7.95 1.20 6.90
C ASN A 97 -7.77 2.63 7.46
N ALA A 98 -7.08 3.46 6.70
CA ALA A 98 -6.68 4.82 7.06
C ALA A 98 -7.29 5.83 6.07
N PRO A 99 -8.60 6.10 6.17
CA PRO A 99 -9.33 6.89 5.17
C PRO A 99 -8.87 8.35 5.16
N VAL A 100 -8.42 8.82 4.00
CA VAL A 100 -8.01 10.22 3.79
C VAL A 100 -9.13 11.11 3.26
N MET A 101 -10.21 10.50 2.74
CA MET A 101 -11.37 11.22 2.23
C MET A 101 -12.37 11.53 3.33
N ALA A 102 -13.03 12.69 3.23
CA ALA A 102 -14.21 12.97 4.03
C ALA A 102 -15.32 11.93 3.76
N PRO A 103 -16.16 11.58 4.74
CA PRO A 103 -17.17 10.52 4.58
C PRO A 103 -18.12 10.73 3.40
N GLU A 104 -18.56 11.97 3.16
CA GLU A 104 -19.44 12.32 2.04
C GLU A 104 -18.75 12.10 0.68
N LEU A 105 -17.45 12.35 0.60
CA LEU A 105 -16.65 12.15 -0.61
C LEU A 105 -16.42 10.67 -0.87
N ALA A 106 -16.06 9.91 0.17
CA ALA A 106 -15.91 8.45 0.10
C ALA A 106 -17.21 7.76 -0.33
N ALA A 107 -18.38 8.26 0.11
CA ALA A 107 -19.68 7.77 -0.34
C ALA A 107 -19.96 8.06 -1.82
N ARG A 108 -19.50 9.21 -2.34
CA ARG A 108 -19.63 9.57 -3.76
C ARG A 108 -18.65 8.80 -4.66
N TYR A 109 -17.46 8.48 -4.16
CA TYR A 109 -16.41 7.75 -4.89
C TYR A 109 -16.08 6.41 -4.22
N PRO A 110 -17.02 5.44 -4.24
CA PRO A 110 -16.77 4.14 -3.66
C PRO A 110 -15.69 3.39 -4.44
N GLY A 111 -14.93 2.54 -3.75
CA GLY A 111 -13.87 1.73 -4.37
C GLY A 111 -12.48 2.37 -4.31
N ILE A 112 -12.33 3.53 -3.68
CA ILE A 112 -11.04 4.15 -3.38
C ILE A 112 -10.81 4.05 -1.87
N TYR A 113 -9.78 3.30 -1.47
CA TYR A 113 -9.45 3.07 -0.07
C TYR A 113 -7.96 3.27 0.17
N SER A 114 -7.61 3.80 1.33
CA SER A 114 -6.22 4.03 1.73
C SER A 114 -5.94 3.30 3.04
N PHE A 115 -4.71 2.81 3.18
CA PHE A 115 -4.31 1.94 4.26
C PHE A 115 -2.95 2.38 4.80
N ALA A 116 -2.78 2.16 6.10
CA ALA A 116 -1.50 2.33 6.78
C ALA A 116 -1.08 1.01 7.39
N GLY A 117 0.21 0.72 7.35
CA GLY A 117 0.74 -0.51 7.92
C GLY A 117 2.16 -0.41 8.45
N GLN A 118 2.52 -1.42 9.25
CA GLN A 118 3.81 -1.56 9.89
C GLN A 118 4.31 -3.00 9.74
N GLY A 119 5.59 -3.17 9.45
CA GLY A 119 6.23 -4.47 9.27
C GLY A 119 6.09 -5.34 10.51
N VAL A 120 5.80 -6.63 10.30
CA VAL A 120 5.71 -7.62 11.38
C VAL A 120 7.10 -7.98 11.89
N ASP A 121 8.03 -8.27 10.96
CA ASP A 121 9.39 -8.69 11.30
C ASP A 121 10.30 -7.50 11.62
N ASN A 122 10.08 -6.37 10.97
CA ASN A 122 10.78 -5.11 11.21
C ASN A 122 9.77 -3.95 11.41
N PRO A 123 9.52 -3.51 12.65
CA PRO A 123 8.60 -2.41 12.94
C PRO A 123 9.02 -1.05 12.38
N GLU A 124 10.28 -0.91 11.94
CA GLU A 124 10.80 0.30 11.28
C GLU A 124 10.37 0.40 9.81
N ASP A 125 9.91 -0.71 9.21
CA ASP A 125 9.35 -0.71 7.86
C ASP A 125 7.87 -0.28 7.93
N ASN A 126 7.56 0.90 7.41
CA ASN A 126 6.20 1.42 7.34
C ASN A 126 5.68 1.36 5.91
N ILE A 127 4.43 0.94 5.72
CA ILE A 127 3.79 0.88 4.41
C ILE A 127 2.58 1.82 4.36
N ARG A 128 2.45 2.55 3.25
CA ARG A 128 1.21 3.21 2.85
C ARG A 128 0.79 2.63 1.53
N PHE A 129 -0.48 2.25 1.39
CA PHE A 129 -0.99 1.79 0.12
C PHE A 129 -2.43 2.20 -0.09
N ASP A 130 -2.82 2.28 -1.34
CA ASP A 130 -4.19 2.53 -1.77
C ASP A 130 -4.68 1.46 -2.73
N VAL A 131 -5.99 1.35 -2.78
CA VAL A 131 -6.72 0.52 -3.73
C VAL A 131 -7.68 1.44 -4.46
N SER A 132 -7.66 1.39 -5.78
CA SER A 132 -8.61 2.13 -6.63
C SER A 132 -9.00 1.33 -7.87
N ILE A 133 -9.72 2.00 -8.78
CA ILE A 133 -9.97 1.47 -10.13
C ILE A 133 -8.68 1.31 -10.94
N HIS A 134 -7.61 2.03 -10.58
CA HIS A 134 -6.29 1.96 -11.19
C HIS A 134 -5.34 1.00 -10.46
N GLY A 135 -5.90 -0.08 -9.91
CA GLY A 135 -5.10 -1.10 -9.22
C GLY A 135 -4.73 -0.73 -7.78
N VAL A 136 -3.48 -1.02 -7.42
CA VAL A 136 -2.94 -0.93 -6.05
C VAL A 136 -1.63 -0.19 -6.13
N HIS A 137 -1.46 0.87 -5.34
CA HIS A 137 -0.18 1.55 -5.23
C HIS A 137 0.30 1.41 -3.80
N ALA A 138 1.56 1.04 -3.61
CA ALA A 138 2.14 0.94 -2.28
C ALA A 138 3.52 1.57 -2.23
N THR A 139 3.79 2.26 -1.12
CA THR A 139 5.09 2.78 -0.75
C THR A 139 5.50 2.17 0.57
N VAL A 140 6.66 1.51 0.60
CA VAL A 140 7.30 1.08 1.84
C VAL A 140 8.46 2.03 2.13
N LEU A 141 8.52 2.56 3.34
CA LEU A 141 9.58 3.42 3.83
C LEU A 141 10.23 2.78 5.05
N ASN A 142 11.56 2.73 5.08
CA ASN A 142 12.32 2.31 6.25
C ASN A 142 12.96 3.49 6.99
N ARG A 143 13.57 3.23 8.15
CA ARG A 143 14.25 4.25 8.98
C ARG A 143 15.40 4.99 8.28
N ASN A 144 15.99 4.38 7.24
CA ASN A 144 17.07 4.98 6.47
C ASN A 144 16.54 5.87 5.32
N ASN A 145 15.23 6.15 5.29
CA ASN A 145 14.53 6.86 4.22
C ASN A 145 14.66 6.18 2.84
N GLU A 146 14.94 4.88 2.81
CA GLU A 146 14.89 4.11 1.58
C GLU A 146 13.42 3.80 1.28
N ALA A 147 12.97 4.25 0.12
CA ALA A 147 11.61 4.03 -0.36
C ALA A 147 11.58 2.91 -1.40
N VAL A 148 10.60 2.02 -1.27
CA VAL A 148 10.23 1.02 -2.26
C VAL A 148 8.86 1.37 -2.81
N TYR A 149 8.71 1.33 -4.13
CA TYR A 149 7.44 1.55 -4.81
C TYR A 149 6.92 0.25 -5.41
N ILE A 150 5.62 0.04 -5.28
CA ILE A 150 4.86 -1.05 -5.88
C ILE A 150 3.73 -0.42 -6.68
N ASP A 151 3.87 -0.43 -8.00
CA ASP A 151 2.95 0.26 -8.91
C ASP A 151 2.45 -0.70 -10.00
N GLN A 152 1.21 -0.49 -10.44
CA GLN A 152 0.66 -1.18 -11.60
C GLN A 152 1.34 -0.69 -12.87
N LEU A 153 1.73 -1.62 -13.76
CA LEU A 153 2.21 -1.30 -15.10
C LEU A 153 1.09 -1.47 -16.12
N GLN A 154 0.54 -2.69 -16.22
CA GLN A 154 -0.52 -3.01 -17.16
C GLN A 154 -1.33 -4.20 -16.66
N GLY A 155 -2.66 -4.05 -16.62
CA GLY A 155 -3.56 -5.09 -16.13
C GLY A 155 -3.14 -5.54 -14.73
N ASP A 156 -2.99 -6.84 -14.52
CA ASP A 156 -2.64 -7.39 -13.21
C ASP A 156 -1.13 -7.42 -12.92
N ILE A 157 -0.30 -6.77 -13.75
CA ILE A 157 1.16 -6.77 -13.63
C ILE A 157 1.65 -5.52 -12.90
N TYR A 158 2.46 -5.76 -11.88
CA TYR A 158 3.02 -4.78 -10.98
C TYR A 158 4.54 -4.83 -11.00
N ARG A 159 5.14 -3.65 -10.82
CA ARG A 159 6.57 -3.46 -10.64
C ARG A 159 6.88 -3.20 -9.18
N VAL A 160 7.97 -3.78 -8.70
CA VAL A 160 8.54 -3.53 -7.38
C VAL A 160 9.97 -3.04 -7.56
N ALA A 161 10.27 -1.83 -7.11
CA ALA A 161 11.58 -1.21 -7.29
C ALA A 161 11.94 -0.28 -6.13
N ASN A 162 13.24 -0.10 -5.87
CA ASN A 162 13.66 0.96 -4.95
C ASN A 162 13.63 2.30 -5.66
N ARG A 163 13.34 3.38 -4.92
CA ARG A 163 13.44 4.75 -5.41
C ARG A 163 14.81 5.06 -6.04
N ARG A 164 15.90 4.53 -5.48
CA ARG A 164 17.27 4.74 -5.97
C ARG A 164 17.55 4.13 -7.35
N ASP A 165 16.73 3.17 -7.79
CA ASP A 165 16.87 2.53 -9.10
C ASP A 165 16.23 3.39 -10.21
N TYR A 166 15.63 4.54 -9.89
CA TYR A 166 15.13 5.51 -10.86
C TYR A 166 16.18 6.60 -11.10
N THR A 167 17.15 6.30 -11.95
CA THR A 167 18.32 7.16 -12.23
C THR A 167 18.10 8.19 -13.34
N ASP A 168 17.26 7.87 -14.33
CA ASP A 168 16.84 8.77 -15.45
C ASP A 168 15.95 9.98 -15.04
N ALA A 169 16.26 10.69 -13.95
CA ALA A 169 15.43 11.81 -13.53
C ALA A 169 15.44 12.83 -14.68
N PRO A 170 14.29 13.42 -15.07
CA PRO A 170 14.31 14.44 -16.10
C PRO A 170 15.29 15.52 -15.65
N VAL A 171 16.41 15.60 -16.38
CA VAL A 171 17.53 16.50 -16.09
C VAL A 171 17.07 17.97 -16.18
N ASP A 172 15.92 18.18 -16.83
CA ASP A 172 15.36 19.49 -17.15
C ASP A 172 14.46 20.08 -16.03
N PHE A 173 14.21 19.36 -14.92
CA PHE A 173 13.55 19.97 -13.77
C PHE A 173 14.56 20.67 -12.87
N GLU A 174 14.69 21.98 -13.06
CA GLU A 174 15.41 22.85 -12.13
C GLU A 174 14.40 23.47 -11.14
N CYS A 175 14.60 23.21 -9.84
CA CYS A 175 13.86 23.92 -8.80
C CYS A 175 14.43 25.35 -8.71
N LEU A 176 13.81 26.30 -9.41
CA LEU A 176 14.19 27.72 -9.38
C LEU A 176 13.75 28.47 -8.12
N THR A 177 13.31 27.72 -7.10
CA THR A 177 12.97 28.33 -5.81
C THR A 177 14.27 28.78 -5.17
N GLU A 178 14.35 30.05 -4.77
CA GLU A 178 15.50 30.53 -3.99
C GLU A 178 15.60 29.71 -2.71
N ASP A 179 16.78 29.18 -2.41
CA ASP A 179 17.04 28.57 -1.11
C ASP A 179 16.90 29.66 -0.04
N ILE A 180 15.74 29.71 0.61
CA ILE A 180 15.59 30.46 1.85
C ILE A 180 16.42 29.69 2.88
N ILE A 181 17.69 30.04 3.01
CA ILE A 181 18.54 29.61 4.12
C ILE A 181 17.95 30.25 5.38
N ASN A 182 16.90 29.63 5.92
CA ASN A 182 16.55 29.83 7.30
C ASN A 182 17.69 29.21 8.10
N ASN A 183 18.59 30.05 8.61
CA ASN A 183 19.36 29.75 9.81
C ASN A 183 18.38 29.65 11.00
N ALA A 184 17.38 28.76 10.90
CA ALA A 184 16.64 28.29 12.04
C ALA A 184 17.66 27.47 12.83
N GLY A 185 18.27 28.12 13.82
CA GLY A 185 19.06 27.43 14.82
C GLY A 185 18.25 26.28 15.42
N ASN A 186 18.97 25.34 16.05
CA ASN A 186 18.45 24.17 16.77
C ASN A 186 17.39 24.53 17.84
N GLY A 187 16.23 25.02 17.43
CA GLY A 187 15.04 25.16 18.24
C GLY A 187 14.44 23.77 18.42
N PRO A 188 13.70 23.52 19.51
CA PRO A 188 13.06 22.23 19.74
C PRO A 188 12.21 21.88 18.52
N GLU A 189 12.64 20.83 17.80
CA GLU A 189 12.21 20.53 16.44
C GLU A 189 10.85 19.81 16.37
N ASN A 190 10.05 19.88 17.43
CA ASN A 190 8.76 19.21 17.51
C ASN A 190 7.77 20.05 18.31
N ALA A 191 6.47 19.92 18.00
CA ALA A 191 5.40 20.35 18.89
C ALA A 191 5.59 19.68 20.26
N ASP A 192 5.98 20.45 21.26
CA ASP A 192 6.46 19.99 22.57
C ASP A 192 5.35 19.92 23.63
N ASP A 193 4.17 20.48 23.33
CA ASP A 193 3.07 20.57 24.28
C ASP A 193 2.24 19.28 24.42
N GLY A 194 2.52 18.26 23.60
CA GLY A 194 1.83 16.97 23.65
C GLY A 194 0.34 17.05 23.28
N ILE A 195 -0.13 18.16 22.70
CA ILE A 195 -1.53 18.35 22.32
C ILE A 195 -1.70 17.98 20.85
N LEU A 196 -2.48 16.93 20.59
CA LEU A 196 -2.91 16.58 19.23
C LEU A 196 -3.94 17.61 18.74
N ARG A 197 -3.53 18.47 17.80
CA ARG A 197 -4.41 19.45 17.15
C ARG A 197 -4.86 18.96 15.80
N THR A 198 -6.15 19.09 15.53
CA THR A 198 -6.73 18.80 14.21
C THR A 198 -6.88 20.09 13.42
N TYR A 199 -6.13 20.20 12.33
CA TYR A 199 -6.21 21.32 11.40
C TYR A 199 -7.04 20.93 10.17
N ARG A 200 -7.82 21.88 9.66
CA ARG A 200 -8.48 21.75 8.36
C ARG A 200 -7.68 22.52 7.32
N LEU A 201 -7.11 21.79 6.36
CA LEU A 201 -6.41 22.36 5.21
C LEU A 201 -7.40 22.53 4.05
N ALA A 202 -7.42 23.71 3.44
CA ALA A 202 -8.05 23.93 2.15
C ALA A 202 -6.95 24.00 1.09
N MET A 203 -6.89 23.01 0.21
CA MET A 203 -5.95 22.97 -0.92
C MET A 203 -6.71 23.30 -2.20
N ILE A 204 -6.18 24.23 -2.99
CA ILE A 204 -6.73 24.60 -4.30
C ILE A 204 -5.68 24.21 -5.33
N SER A 205 -6.07 23.39 -6.30
CA SER A 205 -5.25 23.01 -7.45
C SER A 205 -5.90 23.51 -8.74
N GLY A 206 -5.09 23.82 -9.74
CA GLY A 206 -5.58 24.02 -11.11
C GLY A 206 -6.25 22.74 -11.62
N ALA A 207 -7.17 22.86 -12.59
CA ALA A 207 -7.88 21.70 -13.15
C ALA A 207 -6.90 20.70 -13.77
N GLU A 208 -5.81 21.18 -14.35
CA GLU A 208 -4.71 20.40 -14.90
C GLU A 208 -3.96 19.54 -13.87
N PHE A 209 -4.15 19.80 -12.58
CA PHE A 209 -3.61 19.05 -11.46
C PHE A 209 -4.70 18.30 -10.67
N SER A 210 -5.94 18.27 -11.19
CA SER A 210 -7.11 17.67 -10.53
C SER A 210 -7.88 16.77 -11.50
N LEU A 211 -7.76 15.44 -11.32
CA LEU A 211 -8.35 14.35 -12.12
C LEU A 211 -7.78 14.16 -13.53
#